data_AF-A0A0D3GH15-F1
#
_entry.id   AF-A0A0D3GH15-F1
#
_cell.length_a   1.000
_cell.length_b   1.000
_cell.length_c   1.000
_cell.angle_alpha   90.00
_cell.angle_beta   90.00
_cell.angle_gamma   90.00
#
_symmetry.space_group_name_H-M   'P 1'
#
loop_
_entity.id
_entity.type
_entity.pdbx_description
1 polymer ?
#
loop_
_entity_poly.entity_id
_entity_poly.type
_entity_poly.pdbx_seq_one_letter_code
_entity_poly.pdbx_strand_id
1 'polypeptide(L)'
;MAFFFHVKNRREEEEHETLDFDPRVVVVVDHDLRIYRLSKSLWEGSRGCGARKPIARHEARELGELEALYPCLSAEVEAVEASRLCAVPGVFRRSFRRIGDEKAAELEAKAKRLRLAELKVGVRLDMLRKEVAETILELID
;
A
#
# COMPACT_ATOMS: atom_id res chain seq x y z
N MET A 1 -11.28 18.12 4.70
CA MET A 1 -11.08 19.42 4.04
C MET A 1 -10.39 19.16 2.71
N ALA A 2 -11.09 19.28 1.58
CA ALA A 2 -10.51 19.08 0.26
C ALA A 2 -10.24 20.45 -0.37
N PHE A 3 -8.97 20.78 -0.58
CA PHE A 3 -8.58 21.97 -1.33
C PHE A 3 -8.60 21.62 -2.83
N PHE A 4 -9.60 22.14 -3.54
CA PHE A 4 -9.63 22.12 -5.01
C PHE A 4 -8.80 23.30 -5.53
N PHE A 5 -7.62 23.03 -6.09
CA PHE A 5 -6.89 24.03 -6.88
C PHE A 5 -7.30 23.91 -8.34
N HIS A 6 -7.93 24.96 -8.84
CA HIS A 6 -8.29 25.11 -10.25
C HIS A 6 -7.07 25.69 -10.99
N VAL A 7 -6.36 24.86 -11.76
CA VAL A 7 -5.17 25.28 -12.53
C VAL A 7 -5.62 25.76 -13.91
N LYS A 8 -5.44 27.07 -14.19
CA LYS A 8 -5.77 27.69 -15.48
C LYS A 8 -4.46 27.89 -16.28
N ASN A 9 -4.32 27.20 -17.41
CA ASN A 9 -3.20 27.37 -18.34
C ASN A 9 -3.34 28.72 -19.07
N ARG A 10 -2.35 29.61 -18.94
CA ARG A 10 -2.25 30.86 -19.71
C ARG A 10 -1.10 30.72 -20.70
N ARG A 11 -1.41 30.83 -21.98
CA ARG A 11 -0.49 30.78 -23.12
C ARG A 11 0.42 32.02 -23.08
N GLU A 12 1.67 31.81 -23.43
CA GLU A 12 2.78 32.77 -23.48
C GLU A 12 2.47 33.98 -24.38
N GLU A 13 2.85 35.17 -23.90
CA GLU A 13 3.27 36.32 -24.72
C GLU A 13 4.24 37.13 -23.85
N GLU A 14 5.48 37.26 -24.33
CA GLU A 14 6.57 38.04 -23.74
C GLU A 14 6.29 39.53 -23.91
N GLU A 15 6.33 40.35 -22.85
CA GLU A 15 6.89 41.71 -22.88
C GLU A 15 7.41 42.09 -21.48
N HIS A 16 8.48 42.88 -21.49
CA HIS A 16 9.29 43.29 -20.35
C HIS A 16 8.52 44.11 -19.30
N GLU A 17 9.03 44.01 -18.05
CA GLU A 17 9.14 45.06 -17.03
C GLU A 17 8.35 44.89 -15.72
N THR A 18 9.11 45.08 -14.63
CA THR A 18 8.76 45.20 -13.20
C THR A 18 8.23 43.96 -12.47
N LEU A 19 9.09 43.47 -11.57
CA LEU A 19 8.85 42.47 -10.55
C LEU A 19 7.79 42.96 -9.53
N ASP A 20 6.55 42.52 -9.69
CA ASP A 20 5.61 42.42 -8.58
C ASP A 20 5.44 40.93 -8.22
N PHE A 21 6.14 40.50 -7.17
CA PHE A 21 5.96 39.17 -6.59
C PHE A 21 4.61 39.12 -5.85
N ASP A 22 3.55 38.73 -6.55
CA ASP A 22 2.26 38.37 -5.95
C ASP A 22 2.40 37.03 -5.21
N PRO A 23 2.25 36.95 -3.87
CA PRO A 23 2.42 35.72 -3.09
C PRO A 23 1.37 34.63 -3.39
N ARG A 24 0.46 34.86 -4.34
CA ARG A 24 -0.53 33.88 -4.82
C ARG A 24 -0.08 33.08 -6.04
N VAL A 25 1.03 33.46 -6.68
CA VAL A 25 1.56 32.75 -7.84
C VAL A 25 2.67 31.81 -7.38
N VAL A 26 2.31 30.56 -7.10
CA VAL A 26 3.31 29.49 -6.91
C VAL A 26 3.92 29.22 -8.28
N VAL A 27 5.20 29.56 -8.44
CA VAL A 27 5.98 29.17 -9.61
C VAL A 27 6.08 27.65 -9.59
N VAL A 28 5.24 26.99 -10.40
CA VAL A 28 5.20 25.53 -10.48
C VAL A 28 6.44 25.07 -11.26
N VAL A 29 7.41 24.54 -10.54
CA VAL A 29 8.62 23.97 -11.16
C VAL A 29 8.24 22.65 -11.83
N ASP A 30 8.93 22.24 -12.90
CA ASP A 30 8.66 20.99 -13.62
C ASP A 30 8.61 19.72 -12.73
N HIS A 31 9.24 19.78 -11.56
CA HIS A 31 9.17 18.74 -10.55
C HIS A 31 7.80 18.65 -9.90
N ASP A 32 7.16 19.78 -9.60
CA ASP A 32 5.81 19.84 -9.02
C ASP A 32 4.75 19.32 -9.99
N LEU A 33 4.93 19.59 -11.29
CA LEU A 33 4.10 19.00 -12.36
C LEU A 33 4.26 17.48 -12.44
N ARG A 34 5.50 16.98 -12.29
CA ARG A 34 5.76 15.53 -12.23
C ARG A 34 5.12 14.89 -11.00
N ILE A 35 5.30 15.49 -9.82
CA ILE A 35 4.71 15.02 -8.56
C ILE A 35 3.19 15.02 -8.67
N TYR A 36 2.60 16.07 -9.24
CA TYR A 36 1.17 16.15 -9.48
C TYR A 36 0.69 15.07 -10.45
N ARG A 37 1.36 14.88 -11.60
CA ARG A 37 1.00 13.84 -12.58
C ARG A 37 1.11 12.43 -11.99
N LEU A 38 2.16 12.16 -11.22
CA LEU A 38 2.36 10.88 -10.53
C LEU A 38 1.27 10.65 -9.48
N SER A 39 0.99 11.65 -8.64
CA SER A 39 -0.06 11.58 -7.63
C SER A 39 -1.43 11.37 -8.28
N LYS A 40 -1.72 12.13 -9.35
CA LYS A 40 -2.96 12.01 -10.12
C LYS A 40 -3.13 10.62 -10.70
N SER A 41 -2.10 10.04 -11.32
CA SER A 41 -2.15 8.68 -11.84
C SER A 41 -2.29 7.61 -10.74
N LEU A 42 -1.67 7.81 -9.57
CA LEU A 42 -1.77 6.88 -8.45
C LEU A 42 -3.18 6.88 -7.83
N TRP A 43 -3.77 8.05 -7.63
CA TRP A 43 -5.06 8.22 -6.97
C TRP A 43 -6.26 8.13 -7.94
N GLU A 44 -6.13 8.58 -9.19
CA GLU A 44 -7.19 8.46 -10.21
C GLU A 44 -7.13 7.14 -11.00
N GLY A 45 -5.93 6.54 -11.15
CA GLY A 45 -5.73 5.27 -11.87
C GLY A 45 -6.38 4.05 -11.20
N SER A 46 -6.86 4.18 -9.97
CA SER A 46 -7.65 3.13 -9.29
C SER A 46 -9.14 3.12 -9.70
N ARG A 47 -9.61 4.10 -10.49
CA ARG A 47 -10.97 4.09 -11.07
C ARG A 47 -11.05 3.45 -12.46
N GLY A 48 -10.16 2.51 -12.75
CA GLY A 48 -10.42 1.53 -13.79
C GLY A 48 -11.59 0.66 -13.38
N CYS A 49 -12.80 0.99 -13.87
CA CYS A 49 -13.92 0.06 -13.94
C CYS A 49 -13.56 -1.07 -14.92
N GLY A 50 -12.61 -1.93 -14.54
CA GLY A 50 -12.66 -3.30 -15.03
C GLY A 50 -14.03 -3.82 -14.64
N ALA A 51 -14.80 -4.31 -15.62
CA ALA A 51 -16.13 -4.85 -15.39
C ALA A 51 -16.09 -5.71 -14.14
N ARG A 52 -16.64 -5.19 -13.02
CA ARG A 52 -16.69 -5.94 -11.78
C ARG A 52 -17.58 -7.11 -12.10
N LYS A 53 -16.97 -8.28 -12.35
CA LYS A 53 -17.71 -9.55 -12.36
C LYS A 53 -18.56 -9.49 -11.09
N PRO A 54 -19.88 -9.72 -11.17
CA PRO A 54 -20.70 -9.73 -9.99
C PRO A 54 -20.02 -10.68 -9.01
N ILE A 55 -19.57 -10.14 -7.87
CA ILE A 55 -19.04 -10.97 -6.80
C ILE A 55 -20.22 -11.85 -6.46
N ALA A 56 -20.13 -13.14 -6.82
CA ALA A 56 -21.10 -14.12 -6.41
C ALA A 56 -21.25 -13.91 -4.89
N ARG A 57 -22.47 -13.62 -4.45
CA ARG A 57 -22.75 -13.39 -3.04
C ARG A 57 -22.60 -14.74 -2.35
N HIS A 58 -21.36 -15.12 -2.05
CA HIS A 58 -21.10 -16.27 -1.22
C HIS A 58 -21.72 -15.98 0.14
N GLU A 59 -22.51 -16.94 0.61
CA GLU A 59 -23.07 -16.89 1.95
C GLU A 59 -21.93 -16.74 2.96
N ALA A 60 -22.14 -15.90 3.97
CA ALA A 60 -21.10 -15.59 4.93
C ALA A 60 -20.84 -16.83 5.79
N ARG A 61 -19.71 -17.50 5.56
CA ARG A 61 -19.33 -18.71 6.28
C ARG A 61 -19.01 -18.42 7.73
N GLU A 62 -18.97 -19.46 8.56
CA GLU A 62 -18.51 -19.32 9.93
C GLU A 62 -17.03 -18.95 9.95
N LEU A 63 -16.69 -17.99 10.80
CA LEU A 63 -15.34 -17.45 10.82
C LEU A 63 -14.34 -18.47 11.35
N GLY A 64 -14.69 -19.21 12.41
CA GLY A 64 -13.80 -20.21 13.00
C GLY A 64 -13.44 -21.35 12.04
N GLU A 65 -14.39 -21.79 11.22
CA GLU A 65 -14.12 -22.78 10.16
C GLU A 65 -13.12 -22.25 9.14
N LEU A 66 -13.28 -21.00 8.70
CA LEU A 66 -12.43 -20.39 7.69
C LEU A 66 -11.02 -20.07 8.23
N GLU A 67 -10.93 -19.68 9.51
CA GLU A 67 -9.67 -19.50 10.22
C GLU A 67 -8.89 -20.82 10.37
N ALA A 68 -9.59 -21.93 10.59
CA ALA A 68 -8.98 -23.26 10.65
C ALA A 68 -8.48 -23.74 9.28
N LEU A 69 -9.23 -23.46 8.21
CA LEU A 69 -8.86 -23.86 6.84
C LEU A 69 -7.71 -23.03 6.26
N TYR A 70 -7.67 -21.74 6.57
CA TYR A 70 -6.71 -20.78 6.00
C TYR A 70 -5.99 -19.98 7.11
N PRO A 71 -5.14 -20.64 7.91
CA PRO A 71 -4.55 -20.06 9.12
C PRO A 71 -3.51 -18.97 8.82
N CYS A 72 -2.84 -19.00 7.66
CA CYS A 72 -1.89 -17.92 7.33
C CYS A 72 -2.66 -16.68 6.86
N LEU A 73 -3.68 -16.88 6.03
CA LEU A 73 -4.54 -15.82 5.54
C LEU A 73 -5.32 -15.13 6.65
N SER A 74 -5.88 -15.88 7.61
CA SER A 74 -6.59 -15.31 8.74
C SER A 74 -5.70 -14.40 9.58
N ALA A 75 -4.48 -14.84 9.87
CA ALA A 75 -3.53 -14.04 10.62
C ALA A 75 -3.08 -12.77 9.86
N GLU A 76 -3.00 -12.80 8.52
CA GLU A 76 -2.78 -11.58 7.73
C GLU A 76 -3.99 -10.63 7.77
N VAL A 77 -5.22 -11.16 7.73
CA VAL A 77 -6.43 -10.35 7.91
C VAL A 77 -6.41 -9.64 9.25
N GLU A 78 -6.04 -10.34 10.33
CA GLU A 78 -5.89 -9.75 11.66
C GLU A 78 -4.79 -8.69 11.71
N ALA A 79 -3.62 -8.96 11.11
CA ALA A 79 -2.52 -8.02 11.08
C ALA A 79 -2.90 -6.72 10.34
N VAL A 80 -3.61 -6.83 9.22
CA VAL A 80 -4.11 -5.68 8.47
C VAL A 80 -5.18 -4.93 9.26
N GLU A 81 -6.11 -5.63 9.91
CA GLU A 81 -7.14 -4.99 10.74
C GLU A 81 -6.57 -4.28 11.98
N ALA A 82 -5.51 -4.82 12.58
CA ALA A 82 -4.78 -4.18 13.68
C ALA A 82 -3.89 -3.02 13.21
N SER A 83 -3.55 -2.97 11.92
CA SER A 83 -2.73 -1.91 11.35
C SER A 83 -3.51 -0.60 11.21
N ARG A 84 -2.78 0.53 11.30
CA ARG A 84 -3.34 1.87 11.03
C ARG A 84 -3.81 2.07 9.59
N LEU A 85 -3.52 1.12 8.69
CA LEU A 85 -3.91 1.16 7.28
C LEU A 85 -5.41 0.86 7.10
N CYS A 86 -6.04 0.19 8.06
CA CYS A 86 -7.45 -0.13 7.99
C CYS A 86 -8.31 1.02 8.54
N ALA A 87 -8.84 1.86 7.64
CA ALA A 87 -9.69 2.99 8.02
C ALA A 87 -11.03 2.59 8.67
N VAL A 88 -11.51 1.36 8.39
CA VAL A 88 -12.78 0.85 8.91
C VAL A 88 -12.59 -0.54 9.50
N PRO A 89 -12.73 -0.71 10.83
CA PRO A 89 -12.61 -2.01 11.47
C PRO A 89 -13.57 -3.06 10.91
N GLY A 90 -13.13 -4.32 10.87
CA GLY A 90 -13.94 -5.48 10.48
C GLY A 90 -14.27 -5.59 8.99
N VAL A 91 -13.75 -4.70 8.12
CA VAL A 91 -13.99 -4.79 6.67
C VAL A 91 -13.32 -6.02 6.07
N PHE A 92 -12.11 -6.34 6.52
CA PHE A 92 -11.37 -7.48 5.97
C PHE A 92 -11.92 -8.80 6.51
N ARG A 93 -12.29 -8.91 7.79
CA ARG A 93 -13.01 -10.05 8.37
C ARG A 93 -14.33 -10.33 7.64
N ARG A 94 -15.14 -9.29 7.37
CA ARG A 94 -16.38 -9.45 6.59
C ARG A 94 -16.13 -9.94 5.17
N SER A 95 -15.05 -9.46 4.54
CA SER A 95 -14.68 -9.87 3.18
C SER A 95 -14.13 -11.29 3.16
N PHE A 96 -13.32 -11.66 4.16
CA PHE A 96 -12.81 -13.00 4.37
C PHE A 96 -13.95 -13.99 4.49
N ARG A 97 -14.98 -13.73 5.29
CA ARG A 97 -16.17 -14.62 5.39
C ARG A 97 -16.93 -14.83 4.07
N ARG A 98 -16.77 -13.94 3.09
CA ARG A 98 -17.49 -13.96 1.80
C ARG A 98 -16.61 -14.38 0.64
N ILE A 99 -15.35 -14.73 0.88
CA ILE A 99 -14.44 -15.17 -0.17
C ILE A 99 -14.79 -16.61 -0.60
N GLY A 100 -14.65 -16.91 -1.91
CA GLY A 100 -14.74 -18.27 -2.43
C GLY A 100 -13.47 -19.08 -2.13
N ASP A 101 -13.58 -20.41 -2.06
CA ASP A 101 -12.46 -21.29 -1.64
C ASP A 101 -11.26 -21.24 -2.56
N GLU A 102 -11.49 -21.14 -3.87
CA GLU A 102 -10.42 -21.00 -4.85
C GLU A 102 -9.57 -19.76 -4.55
N LYS A 103 -10.23 -18.64 -4.27
CA LYS A 103 -9.53 -17.39 -3.96
C LYS A 103 -8.90 -17.41 -2.58
N ALA A 104 -9.54 -18.03 -1.59
CA ALA A 104 -8.98 -18.23 -0.26
C ALA A 104 -7.69 -19.05 -0.32
N ALA A 105 -7.69 -20.16 -1.06
CA ALA A 105 -6.53 -21.01 -1.25
C ALA A 105 -5.38 -20.28 -1.95
N GLU A 106 -5.68 -19.47 -2.98
CA GLU A 106 -4.67 -18.65 -3.65
C GLU A 106 -4.01 -17.64 -2.68
N LEU A 107 -4.82 -16.97 -1.86
CA LEU A 107 -4.33 -15.99 -0.89
C LEU A 107 -3.57 -16.64 0.26
N GLU A 108 -4.02 -17.81 0.75
CA GLU A 108 -3.30 -18.62 1.73
C GLU A 108 -1.90 -19.00 1.22
N ALA A 109 -1.79 -19.44 -0.04
CA ALA A 109 -0.51 -19.76 -0.65
C ALA A 109 0.40 -18.52 -0.83
N LYS A 110 -0.19 -17.33 -1.03
CA LYS A 110 0.57 -16.07 -1.04
C LYS A 110 1.06 -15.71 0.36
N ALA A 111 0.19 -15.77 1.37
CA ALA A 111 0.55 -15.50 2.77
C ALA A 111 1.69 -16.40 3.25
N LYS A 112 1.63 -17.71 2.94
CA LYS A 112 2.71 -18.66 3.23
C LYS A 112 4.03 -18.26 2.59
N ARG A 113 4.00 -17.86 1.31
CA ARG A 113 5.22 -17.43 0.60
C ARG A 113 5.82 -16.17 1.20
N LEU A 114 4.99 -15.20 1.61
CA LEU A 114 5.45 -13.97 2.26
C LEU A 114 6.15 -14.29 3.59
N ARG A 115 5.52 -15.10 4.44
CA ARG A 115 6.12 -15.53 5.71
C ARG A 115 7.44 -16.27 5.53
N LEU A 116 7.52 -17.17 4.54
CA LEU A 116 8.77 -17.86 4.22
C LEU A 116 9.87 -16.88 3.76
N ALA A 117 9.51 -15.84 3.00
CA ALA A 117 10.45 -14.81 2.59
C ALA A 117 10.92 -13.98 3.80
N GLU A 118 10.02 -13.58 4.69
CA GLU A 118 10.33 -12.87 5.93
C GLU A 118 11.27 -13.67 6.83
N LEU A 119 10.98 -14.96 7.05
CA LEU A 119 11.86 -15.84 7.82
C LEU A 119 13.25 -15.95 7.21
N LYS A 120 13.35 -16.08 5.88
CA LYS A 120 14.66 -16.11 5.18
C LYS A 120 15.43 -14.80 5.37
N VAL A 121 14.75 -13.66 5.31
CA VAL A 121 15.38 -12.36 5.56
C VAL A 121 15.82 -12.24 7.01
N GLY A 122 14.99 -12.69 7.96
CA GLY A 122 15.35 -12.74 9.39
C GLY A 122 16.61 -13.55 9.65
N VAL A 123 16.69 -14.77 9.12
CA VAL A 123 17.89 -15.63 9.25
C VAL A 123 19.15 -14.94 8.70
N ARG A 124 19.05 -14.29 7.53
CA ARG A 124 20.18 -13.56 6.94
C ARG A 124 20.60 -12.37 7.80
N LEU A 125 19.64 -11.65 8.38
CA LEU A 125 19.91 -10.55 9.28
C LEU A 125 20.61 -11.04 10.55
N ASP A 126 20.19 -12.17 11.11
CA ASP A 126 20.79 -12.73 12.32
C ASP A 126 22.20 -13.27 12.07
N MET A 127 22.45 -13.89 10.91
CA MET A 127 23.80 -14.22 10.46
C MET A 127 24.69 -12.97 10.37
N LEU A 128 24.19 -11.92 9.73
CA LEU A 128 24.95 -10.66 9.59
C LEU A 128 25.24 -10.02 10.95
N ARG A 129 24.28 -10.04 11.88
CA ARG A 129 24.48 -9.55 13.25
C ARG A 129 25.56 -10.34 13.99
N LYS A 130 25.60 -11.66 13.78
CA LYS A 130 26.63 -12.52 14.34
C LYS A 130 28.01 -12.19 13.78
N GLU A 131 28.14 -12.08 12.45
CA GLU A 131 29.41 -11.69 11.80
C GLU A 131 29.91 -10.31 12.28
N VAL A 132 28.99 -9.34 12.43
CA VAL A 132 29.33 -8.02 12.97
C VAL A 132 29.79 -8.12 14.43
N ALA A 133 29.13 -8.93 15.25
CA ALA A 133 29.55 -9.12 16.64
C ALA A 133 30.93 -9.80 16.75
N GLU A 134 31.19 -10.82 15.93
CA GLU A 134 32.48 -11.52 15.87
C GLU A 134 33.62 -10.58 15.45
N THR A 135 33.41 -9.78 14.40
CA THR A 135 34.42 -8.80 13.95
C THR A 135 34.70 -7.71 14.98
N ILE A 136 33.69 -7.26 15.74
CA ILE A 136 33.91 -6.32 16.84
C ILE A 136 34.74 -6.95 17.95
N LEU A 137 34.50 -8.23 18.30
CA LEU A 137 35.28 -8.93 19.31
C LEU A 137 36.74 -9.09 18.86
N GLU A 138 36.99 -9.49 17.62
CA GLU A 138 38.34 -9.60 17.04
C GLU A 138 39.12 -8.27 17.02
N LEU A 139 38.42 -7.12 17.00
CA LEU A 139 39.05 -5.79 17.05
C LEU A 139 39.37 -5.34 18.48
N ILE A 140 38.72 -5.92 19.48
CA ILE A 140 38.90 -5.57 20.90
C ILE A 140 39.95 -6.46 21.56
N ASP A 141 40.07 -7.72 21.11
CA ASP A 141 41.17 -8.64 21.48
C ASP A 141 42.53 -8.20 20.92
#